data_AF-A0A4W5RGT9-F1
#
_entry.id   AF-A0A4W5RGT9-F1
#
_cell.length_a   1.000
_cell.length_b   1.000
_cell.length_c   1.000
_cell.angle_alpha   90.00
_cell.angle_beta   90.00
_cell.angle_gamma   90.00
#
_symmetry.space_group_name_H-M   'P 1'
#
loop_
_entity.id
_entity.type
_entity.pdbx_description
1 polymer ?
#
loop_
_entity_poly.entity_id
_entity_poly.type
_entity_poly.pdbx_seq_one_letter_code
_entity_poly.pdbx_strand_id
1 'polypeptide(L)'
;MRGNALDKKSNYELLEKDVGLRRFFPKSLLDSVKAKTLRKLIQQTFKQFANMNDDQSILMFLEILAPVYRFDKECFKCALGLSWVIQVELAIGPEEGISYLTDKGSTVSRKCSYSYFSCCVSLSGISTQTSAGLAV
;
A
#
# COMPACT_ATOMS: atom_id res chain seq x y z
N MET A 1 2.73 -14.11 -23.39
CA MET A 1 3.05 -13.46 -24.68
C MET A 1 4.47 -13.84 -25.09
N ARG A 2 4.87 -13.73 -26.37
CA ARG A 2 6.31 -13.90 -26.71
C ARG A 2 7.12 -12.79 -26.03
N GLY A 3 8.27 -13.11 -25.43
CA GLY A 3 9.03 -12.14 -24.64
C GLY A 3 9.62 -10.94 -25.39
N ASN A 4 9.57 -10.99 -26.72
CA ASN A 4 9.94 -9.92 -27.63
C ASN A 4 8.71 -9.23 -28.27
N ALA A 5 7.50 -9.44 -27.74
CA ALA A 5 6.27 -8.89 -28.32
C ALA A 5 6.32 -7.36 -28.49
N LEU A 6 6.94 -6.65 -27.55
CA LEU A 6 7.09 -5.20 -27.58
C LEU A 6 8.31 -4.72 -28.39
N ASP A 7 9.19 -5.60 -28.87
CA ASP A 7 10.31 -5.21 -29.76
C ASP A 7 9.78 -4.75 -31.12
N LYS A 8 8.67 -5.35 -31.58
CA LYS A 8 8.00 -4.95 -32.81
C LYS A 8 7.37 -3.56 -32.65
N LYS A 9 7.81 -2.61 -33.47
CA LYS A 9 7.36 -1.20 -33.43
C LYS A 9 5.84 -1.04 -33.48
N SER A 10 5.17 -1.79 -34.34
CA SER A 10 3.70 -1.75 -34.44
C SER A 10 2.98 -2.16 -33.16
N ASN A 11 3.52 -3.14 -32.42
CA ASN A 11 2.90 -3.63 -31.19
C ASN A 11 3.03 -2.61 -30.05
N TYR A 12 4.16 -1.92 -29.98
CA TYR A 12 4.32 -0.81 -29.04
C TYR A 12 3.40 0.37 -29.41
N GLU A 13 3.28 0.71 -30.69
CA GLU A 13 2.39 1.80 -31.12
C GLU A 13 0.92 1.52 -30.81
N LEU A 14 0.47 0.27 -30.93
CA LEU A 14 -0.87 -0.16 -30.49
C LEU A 14 -1.08 0.12 -28.99
N LEU A 15 -0.10 -0.25 -28.16
CA LEU A 15 -0.14 -0.01 -26.72
C LEU A 15 -0.14 1.49 -26.40
N GLU A 16 0.65 2.27 -27.13
CA GLU A 16 0.80 3.71 -26.89
C GLU A 16 -0.43 4.51 -27.34
N LYS A 17 -0.96 4.22 -28.52
CA LYS A 17 -2.03 5.02 -29.16
C LYS A 17 -3.43 4.52 -28.83
N ASP A 18 -3.65 3.21 -28.87
CA ASP A 18 -5.00 2.64 -28.79
C ASP A 18 -5.38 2.27 -27.36
N VAL A 19 -4.43 1.69 -26.61
CA VAL A 19 -4.65 1.33 -25.20
C VAL A 19 -4.37 2.52 -24.28
N GLY A 20 -3.26 3.22 -24.53
CA GLY A 20 -2.79 4.37 -23.77
C GLY A 20 -1.91 3.97 -22.58
N LEU A 21 -0.66 4.47 -22.55
CA LEU A 21 0.31 4.19 -21.48
C LEU A 21 -0.14 4.69 -20.09
N ARG A 22 -1.08 5.64 -20.03
CA ARG A 22 -1.64 6.18 -18.77
C ARG A 22 -2.39 5.14 -17.94
N ARG A 23 -2.80 4.01 -18.54
CA ARG A 23 -3.41 2.90 -17.81
C ARG A 23 -2.42 2.13 -16.93
N PHE A 24 -1.13 2.20 -17.27
CA PHE A 24 -0.09 1.38 -16.65
C PHE A 24 0.95 2.20 -15.88
N PHE A 25 1.14 3.47 -16.26
CA PHE A 25 2.20 4.30 -15.73
C PHE A 25 1.67 5.62 -15.16
N PRO A 26 2.26 6.12 -14.05
CA PRO A 26 1.86 7.40 -13.47
C PRO A 26 2.21 8.55 -14.42
N LYS A 27 1.36 9.60 -14.41
CA LYS A 27 1.54 10.79 -15.24
C LYS A 27 2.92 11.44 -15.07
N SER A 28 3.43 11.48 -13.84
CA SER A 28 4.75 12.04 -13.53
C SER A 28 5.90 11.35 -14.29
N LEU A 29 5.82 10.03 -14.51
CA LEU A 29 6.80 9.28 -15.29
C LEU A 29 6.68 9.61 -16.78
N LEU A 30 5.44 9.68 -17.30
CA LEU A 30 5.17 9.94 -18.71
C LEU A 30 5.59 11.36 -19.13
N ASP A 31 5.43 12.34 -18.24
CA ASP A 31 5.78 13.74 -18.52
C ASP A 31 7.29 14.02 -18.34
N SER A 32 7.99 13.23 -17.51
CA SER A 32 9.42 13.43 -17.21
C SER A 32 10.38 12.70 -18.15
N VAL A 33 9.93 11.65 -18.85
CA VAL A 33 10.79 10.82 -19.70
C VAL A 33 10.40 10.98 -21.17
N LYS A 34 11.39 11.31 -22.02
CA LYS A 34 11.18 11.41 -23.48
C LYS A 34 10.67 10.09 -24.05
N ALA A 35 9.67 10.14 -24.95
CA ALA A 35 9.00 8.96 -25.52
C ALA A 35 9.95 7.87 -26.06
N LYS A 36 11.02 8.27 -26.78
CA LYS A 36 12.03 7.33 -27.30
C LYS A 36 12.77 6.58 -26.19
N THR A 37 13.09 7.26 -25.08
CA THR A 37 13.75 6.66 -23.92
C THR A 37 12.77 5.80 -23.14
N LEU A 38 11.56 6.30 -22.90
CA LEU A 38 10.49 5.58 -22.22
C LEU A 38 10.19 4.24 -22.91
N ARG A 39 10.09 4.25 -24.24
CA ARG A 39 9.91 3.03 -25.02
C ARG A 39 11.04 2.02 -24.78
N LYS A 40 12.30 2.45 -24.79
CA LYS A 40 13.44 1.56 -24.52
C LYS A 40 13.37 0.96 -23.12
N LEU A 41 13.02 1.77 -22.11
CA LEU A 41 12.86 1.31 -20.74
C LEU A 41 11.74 0.27 -20.63
N ILE A 42 10.57 0.53 -21.22
CA ILE A 42 9.44 -0.41 -21.23
C ILE A 42 9.85 -1.73 -21.90
N GLN A 43 10.50 -1.68 -23.06
CA GLN A 43 10.95 -2.88 -23.78
C GLN A 43 11.99 -3.67 -22.96
N GLN A 44 12.94 -2.99 -22.32
CA GLN A 44 13.98 -3.62 -21.51
C GLN A 44 13.40 -4.27 -20.24
N THR A 45 12.51 -3.57 -19.54
CA THR A 45 11.87 -4.08 -18.33
C THR A 45 10.92 -5.23 -18.65
N PHE A 46 10.12 -5.12 -19.72
CA PHE A 46 9.19 -6.17 -20.13
C PHE A 46 9.88 -7.52 -20.39
N LYS A 47 11.11 -7.51 -20.95
CA LYS A 47 11.89 -8.73 -21.19
C LYS A 47 12.23 -9.51 -19.93
N GLN A 48 12.34 -8.83 -18.79
CA GLN A 48 12.64 -9.47 -17.50
C GLN A 48 11.44 -10.29 -16.98
N PHE A 49 10.22 -9.86 -17.32
CA PHE A 49 8.97 -10.45 -16.85
C PHE A 49 8.21 -11.24 -17.93
N ALA A 50 8.74 -11.26 -19.16
CA ALA A 50 8.13 -11.83 -20.35
C ALA A 50 7.71 -13.30 -20.25
N ASN A 51 8.41 -14.09 -19.44
CA ASN A 51 8.18 -15.53 -19.29
C ASN A 51 7.20 -15.87 -18.15
N MET A 52 6.72 -14.87 -17.42
CA MET A 52 5.74 -15.08 -16.35
C MET A 52 4.36 -15.34 -16.92
N ASN A 53 3.60 -16.22 -16.25
CA ASN A 53 2.16 -16.32 -16.46
C ASN A 53 1.41 -15.26 -15.65
N ASP A 54 0.09 -15.27 -15.72
CA ASP A 54 -0.75 -14.26 -15.06
C ASP A 54 -0.57 -14.28 -13.53
N ASP A 55 -0.60 -15.47 -12.91
CA ASP A 55 -0.42 -15.62 -11.46
C ASP A 55 0.96 -15.14 -11.00
N GLN A 56 2.03 -15.54 -11.69
CA GLN A 56 3.40 -15.11 -11.39
C GLN A 56 3.55 -13.59 -11.56
N SER A 57 2.90 -13.00 -12.56
CA SER A 57 2.94 -11.56 -12.80
C SER A 57 2.25 -10.79 -11.67
N ILE A 58 1.12 -11.29 -11.17
CA ILE A 58 0.39 -10.68 -10.04
C ILE A 58 1.21 -10.80 -8.75
N LEU A 59 1.78 -11.96 -8.46
CA LEU A 59 2.61 -12.16 -7.27
C LEU A 59 3.85 -11.26 -7.30
N MET A 60 4.54 -11.19 -8.44
CA MET A 60 5.70 -10.31 -8.63
C MET A 60 5.32 -8.83 -8.49
N PHE A 61 4.14 -8.43 -8.98
CA PHE A 61 3.64 -7.07 -8.78
C PHE A 61 3.48 -6.73 -7.29
N LEU A 62 2.87 -7.63 -6.51
CA LEU A 62 2.70 -7.44 -5.07
C LEU A 62 4.05 -7.42 -4.34
N GLU A 63 5.00 -8.26 -4.73
CA GLU A 63 6.35 -8.31 -4.18
C GLU A 63 7.11 -6.99 -4.39
N ILE A 64 7.02 -6.42 -5.60
CA ILE A 64 7.63 -5.12 -5.92
C ILE A 64 6.95 -3.97 -5.17
N LEU A 65 5.63 -4.04 -4.96
CA LEU A 65 4.84 -2.99 -4.32
C LEU A 65 5.00 -2.96 -2.79
N ALA A 66 5.11 -4.12 -2.15
CA ALA A 66 5.13 -4.28 -0.68
C ALA A 66 6.13 -3.39 0.07
N PRO A 67 7.40 -3.19 -0.38
CA PRO A 67 8.35 -2.36 0.35
C PRO A 67 8.04 -0.86 0.29
N VAL A 68 7.29 -0.39 -0.70
CA VAL A 68 7.00 1.05 -0.91
C VAL A 68 5.58 1.43 -0.52
N TYR A 69 4.67 0.46 -0.47
CA TYR A 69 3.28 0.68 -0.10
C TYR A 69 2.75 -0.48 0.74
N ARG A 70 2.35 -0.17 1.98
CA ARG A 70 1.77 -1.12 2.91
C ARG A 70 0.29 -1.32 2.60
N PHE A 71 0.01 -2.22 1.67
CA PHE A 71 -1.35 -2.64 1.32
C PHE A 71 -1.90 -3.72 2.26
N ASP A 72 -1.05 -4.31 3.10
CA ASP A 72 -1.36 -5.41 4.00
C ASP A 72 -1.94 -4.94 5.34
N LYS A 73 -1.94 -3.64 5.63
CA LYS A 73 -2.45 -3.11 6.90
C LYS A 73 -3.15 -1.77 6.73
N GLU A 74 -4.07 -1.51 7.65
CA GLU A 74 -4.74 -0.22 7.79
C GLU A 74 -4.32 0.46 9.09
N CYS A 75 -4.17 1.79 9.05
CA CYS A 75 -3.79 2.60 10.20
C CYS A 75 -4.93 3.54 10.62
N PHE A 76 -5.25 3.57 11.92
CA PHE A 76 -6.32 4.36 12.50
C PHE A 76 -5.79 5.22 13.65
N LYS A 77 -5.91 6.55 13.53
CA LYS A 77 -5.63 7.44 14.65
C LYS A 77 -6.81 7.39 15.62
N CYS A 78 -6.55 6.95 16.85
CA CYS A 78 -7.59 6.77 17.86
C CYS A 78 -7.03 6.95 19.27
N ALA A 79 -7.93 6.90 20.25
CA ALA A 79 -7.58 6.99 21.66
C ALA A 79 -7.85 5.66 22.36
N LEU A 80 -6.89 5.16 23.13
CA LEU A 80 -7.01 3.92 23.91
C LEU A 80 -7.07 4.23 25.40
N GLY A 81 -8.04 3.67 26.10
CA GLY A 81 -8.16 3.75 27.56
C GLY A 81 -9.60 3.96 28.06
N LEU A 82 -9.86 3.54 29.30
CA LEU A 82 -11.14 3.75 29.99
C LEU A 82 -11.05 4.95 30.95
N SER A 83 -10.07 4.96 31.86
CA SER A 83 -9.84 6.07 32.81
C SER A 83 -8.70 7.00 32.39
N TRP A 84 -7.63 6.44 31.83
CA TRP A 84 -6.49 7.17 31.30
C TRP A 84 -6.44 6.95 29.79
N VAL A 85 -6.66 8.02 29.03
CA VAL A 85 -6.81 7.98 27.57
C VAL A 85 -5.50 8.41 26.90
N ILE A 86 -4.98 7.58 26.00
CA ILE A 86 -3.74 7.85 25.25
C ILE A 86 -4.05 7.88 23.75
N GLN A 87 -3.57 8.91 23.07
CA GLN A 87 -3.66 9.00 21.61
C GLN A 87 -2.61 8.09 20.98
N VAL A 88 -3.04 7.26 20.04
CA VAL A 88 -2.17 6.33 19.31
C VAL A 88 -2.57 6.26 17.83
N GLU A 89 -1.69 5.67 17.03
CA GLU A 89 -2.04 5.19 15.71
C GLU A 89 -2.08 3.67 15.73
N LEU A 90 -3.28 3.11 15.67
CA LEU A 90 -3.52 1.67 15.64
C LEU A 90 -3.21 1.14 14.24
N ALA A 91 -2.44 0.06 14.14
CA ALA A 91 -2.19 -0.66 12.90
C ALA A 91 -2.82 -2.06 12.98
N ILE A 92 -3.72 -2.36 12.03
CA ILE A 92 -4.44 -3.63 11.93
C ILE A 92 -4.08 -4.29 10.60
N GLY A 93 -3.53 -5.50 10.66
CA GLY A 93 -3.16 -6.30 9.49
C GLY A 93 -2.93 -7.77 9.84
N PRO A 94 -2.78 -8.67 8.87
CA PRO A 94 -2.59 -10.09 9.13
C PRO A 94 -1.24 -10.36 9.81
N GLU A 95 -0.17 -9.68 9.39
CA GLU A 95 1.18 -9.82 9.96
C GLU A 95 1.35 -9.12 11.32
N GLU A 96 0.59 -8.03 11.55
CA GLU A 96 0.71 -7.20 12.74
C GLU A 96 -0.30 -7.55 13.83
N GLY A 97 -1.38 -8.27 13.49
CA GLY A 97 -2.54 -8.42 14.37
C GLY A 97 -3.18 -7.06 14.62
N ILE A 98 -3.57 -6.81 15.87
CA ILE A 98 -3.91 -5.47 16.35
C ILE A 98 -2.72 -4.93 17.15
N SER A 99 -2.17 -3.82 16.67
CA SER A 99 -0.98 -3.18 17.22
C SER A 99 -1.11 -1.67 17.24
N TYR A 100 -0.24 -0.97 17.98
CA TYR A 100 -0.14 0.49 17.91
C TYR A 100 1.29 0.92 17.60
N LEU A 101 1.42 2.02 16.86
CA LEU A 101 2.69 2.63 16.51
C LEU A 101 3.13 3.57 17.64
N THR A 102 4.37 3.42 18.10
CA THR A 102 5.05 4.42 18.93
C THR A 102 5.85 5.37 18.05
N ASP A 103 6.10 6.59 18.55
CA ASP A 103 6.56 7.73 17.74
C ASP A 103 7.78 7.40 16.86
N LYS A 104 7.78 7.95 15.63
CA LYS A 104 8.75 7.71 14.53
C LYS A 104 8.85 6.28 14.00
N GLY A 105 7.72 5.62 13.74
CA GLY A 105 7.68 4.41 12.89
C GLY A 105 8.51 3.23 13.38
N SER A 106 8.93 3.26 14.64
CA SER A 106 9.92 2.36 15.21
C SER A 106 9.21 1.36 16.10
N THR A 107 9.10 0.14 15.58
CA THR A 107 8.71 -1.11 16.26
C THR A 107 7.34 -1.14 16.94
N VAL A 108 6.48 -2.04 16.43
CA VAL A 108 5.23 -2.46 17.05
C VAL A 108 5.52 -3.00 18.46
N SER A 109 5.14 -2.23 19.49
CA SER A 109 5.52 -2.54 20.87
C SER A 109 4.67 -3.65 21.51
N ARG A 110 3.50 -3.95 20.93
CA ARG A 110 2.64 -5.06 21.40
C ARG A 110 1.67 -5.51 20.30
N LYS A 111 1.71 -6.79 19.95
CA LYS A 111 0.77 -7.44 19.03
C LYS A 111 -0.29 -8.19 19.85
N CYS A 112 -1.56 -7.91 19.59
CA CYS A 112 -2.64 -8.80 19.99
C CYS A 112 -3.05 -9.63 18.77
N SER A 113 -2.92 -10.97 18.86
CA SER A 113 -3.43 -11.86 17.80
C SER A 113 -4.95 -11.85 17.80
N TYR A 114 -5.54 -11.95 16.61
CA TYR A 114 -6.99 -12.07 16.43
C TYR A 114 -7.59 -13.25 17.20
N SER A 115 -6.81 -14.31 17.43
CA SER A 115 -7.22 -15.49 18.20
C SER A 115 -7.55 -15.21 19.68
N TYR A 116 -7.11 -14.07 20.24
CA TYR A 116 -7.39 -13.70 21.63
C TYR A 116 -8.66 -12.86 21.80
N PHE A 117 -9.31 -12.44 20.72
CA PHE A 117 -10.55 -11.68 20.80
C PHE A 117 -11.74 -12.62 21.04
N SER A 118 -12.40 -12.45 22.18
CA SER A 118 -13.63 -13.19 22.51
C SER A 118 -14.90 -12.41 22.16
N CYS A 119 -14.87 -11.07 22.23
CA CYS A 119 -16.03 -10.22 21.95
C CYS A 119 -15.60 -8.82 21.52
N CYS A 120 -16.37 -8.20 20.62
CA CYS A 120 -16.26 -6.80 20.23
C CYS A 120 -17.60 -6.10 20.49
N VAL A 121 -17.58 -5.00 21.24
CA VAL A 121 -18.77 -4.20 21.56
C VAL A 121 -18.55 -2.78 21.07
N SER A 122 -19.49 -2.26 20.29
CA SER A 122 -19.54 -0.85 19.92
C SER A 122 -20.57 -0.14 20.79
N LEU A 123 -20.15 0.93 21.47
CA LEU A 123 -21.03 1.78 22.26
C LEU A 123 -21.19 3.11 21.53
N SER A 124 -22.40 3.44 21.11
CA SER A 124 -22.75 4.75 20.58
C SER A 124 -23.12 5.69 21.74
N GLY A 125 -22.40 6.81 21.90
CA GLY A 125 -22.83 7.91 22.78
C GLY A 125 -21.87 8.40 23.88
N ILE A 126 -20.59 8.02 23.90
CA ILE A 126 -19.62 8.61 24.84
C ILE A 126 -19.12 9.93 24.25
N SER A 127 -19.82 11.03 24.55
CA SER A 127 -19.24 12.38 24.40
C SER A 127 -18.04 12.47 25.33
N THR A 128 -16.83 12.63 24.79
CA THR A 128 -15.63 12.94 25.57
C THR A 128 -15.84 14.27 26.28
N GLN A 129 -16.30 14.25 27.54
CA GLN A 129 -16.20 15.41 28.41
C GLN A 129 -14.71 15.59 28.73
N THR A 130 -14.06 16.53 28.04
CA THR A 130 -12.77 17.07 28.46
C THR A 130 -12.99 17.81 29.78
N SER A 131 -12.78 17.14 30.91
CA SER A 131 -12.67 17.82 32.20
C SER A 131 -11.41 18.68 32.16
N ALA A 132 -11.58 19.99 31.97
CA ALA A 132 -10.57 20.98 32.30
C ALA A 132 -10.32 20.90 33.81
N GLY A 133 -9.29 20.16 34.21
CA GLY A 133 -8.80 20.07 35.58
C GLY A 133 -7.77 21.15 35.84
N LEU A 134 -8.08 21.98 36.83
CA LEU A 134 -7.37 23.13 37.38
C LEU A 134 -5.83 23.09 37.33
N ALA A 135 -5.23 24.15 36.80
CA ALA A 135 -3.98 24.69 37.33
C ALA A 135 -4.35 25.89 38.22
N VAL A 136 -4.14 25.75 39.53
CA VAL A 136 -3.96 26.88 40.46
C VAL A 136 -2.48 27.12 40.59
#